data_AF-A0A6G5AEC8-F1
#
_entry.id   AF-A0A6G5AEC8-F1
#
_cell.length_a   1.000
_cell.length_b   1.000
_cell.length_c   1.000
_cell.angle_alpha   90.00
_cell.angle_beta   90.00
_cell.angle_gamma   90.00
#
_symmetry.space_group_name_H-M   'P 1'
#
loop_
_entity.id
_entity.type
_entity.pdbx_description
1 polymer ?
#
loop_
_entity_poly.entity_id
_entity_poly.type
_entity_poly.pdbx_seq_one_letter_code
_entity_poly.pdbx_strand_id
1 'polypeptide(L)'
;MAASAKAGSWKQTSKDQADDELVELLDDNAEVEHDDSVMRTATFKAKTIQELMKMNFEDDKIRISADAVKLIAELFRVLTMEAVHRATEQAKVQCDTVVTTEHLEKILPQLVLDFP
;
A
#
# COMPACT_ATOMS: atom_id res chain seq x y z
N MET A 1 -17.88 -37.94 -29.28
CA MET A 1 -17.68 -36.49 -29.48
C MET A 1 -17.04 -35.91 -28.22
N ALA A 2 -16.18 -34.91 -28.41
CA ALA A 2 -15.02 -34.59 -27.57
C ALA A 2 -15.29 -34.24 -26.09
N ALA A 3 -14.47 -34.81 -25.21
CA ALA A 3 -14.24 -34.30 -23.87
C ALA A 3 -13.31 -33.08 -23.95
N SER A 4 -13.83 -31.89 -23.64
CA SER A 4 -13.04 -30.66 -23.52
C SER A 4 -12.46 -30.58 -22.12
N ALA A 5 -11.16 -30.85 -21.99
CA ALA A 5 -10.43 -30.83 -20.73
C ALA A 5 -10.16 -29.38 -20.28
N LYS A 6 -10.66 -29.00 -19.09
CA LYS A 6 -10.25 -27.83 -18.31
C LYS A 6 -8.78 -27.98 -17.88
N ALA A 7 -7.83 -27.74 -18.79
CA ALA A 7 -6.40 -27.78 -18.48
C ALA A 7 -5.87 -26.48 -17.83
N GLY A 8 -6.66 -25.40 -17.82
CA GLY A 8 -6.23 -24.09 -17.31
C GLY A 8 -6.53 -23.80 -15.82
N SER A 9 -7.48 -24.51 -15.20
CA SER A 9 -7.99 -24.13 -13.87
C SER A 9 -7.08 -24.52 -12.69
N TRP A 10 -6.26 -25.57 -12.83
CA TRP A 10 -5.49 -26.15 -11.72
C TRP A 10 -4.18 -25.41 -11.44
N LYS A 11 -3.60 -24.75 -12.45
CA LYS A 11 -2.34 -24.01 -12.29
C LYS A 11 -2.55 -22.63 -11.67
N GLN A 12 -3.73 -22.04 -11.87
CA GLN A 12 -4.03 -20.69 -11.43
C GLN A 12 -4.33 -20.65 -9.94
N THR A 13 -5.17 -21.57 -9.44
CA THR A 13 -5.46 -21.68 -7.99
C THR A 13 -4.23 -21.95 -7.14
N SER A 14 -3.26 -22.70 -7.66
CA SER A 14 -2.00 -22.99 -6.95
C SER A 14 -1.07 -21.78 -6.87
N LYS A 15 -1.11 -20.89 -7.85
CA LYS A 15 -0.31 -19.66 -7.85
C LYS A 15 -0.95 -18.59 -6.94
N ASP A 16 -2.28 -18.49 -6.99
CA ASP A 16 -3.03 -17.53 -6.16
C ASP A 16 -2.83 -17.83 -4.67
N GLN A 17 -2.86 -19.12 -4.29
CA GLN A 17 -2.60 -19.53 -2.91
C GLN A 17 -1.16 -19.24 -2.47
N ALA A 18 -0.20 -19.36 -3.38
CA ALA A 18 1.19 -19.02 -3.11
C ALA A 18 1.40 -17.50 -2.94
N ASP A 19 0.71 -16.67 -3.73
CA ASP A 19 0.81 -15.21 -3.61
C ASP A 19 0.21 -14.72 -2.27
N ASP A 20 -0.91 -15.29 -1.81
CA ASP A 20 -1.50 -15.01 -0.50
C ASP A 20 -0.57 -15.45 0.66
N GLU A 21 0.03 -16.64 0.56
CA GLU A 21 1.01 -17.13 1.56
C GLU A 21 2.27 -16.26 1.58
N LEU A 22 2.75 -15.84 0.41
CA LEU A 22 3.88 -14.92 0.30
C LEU A 22 3.58 -13.58 0.99
N VAL A 23 2.35 -13.04 0.86
CA VAL A 23 1.95 -11.79 1.55
C VAL A 23 1.99 -11.94 3.06
N GLU A 24 1.54 -13.06 3.62
CA GLU A 24 1.65 -13.30 5.07
C GLU A 24 3.11 -13.31 5.55
N LEU A 25 4.00 -13.94 4.78
CA LEU A 25 5.44 -13.96 5.08
C LEU A 25 6.13 -12.59 4.97
N LEU A 26 5.51 -11.59 4.30
CA LEU A 26 6.07 -10.24 4.23
C LEU A 26 5.97 -9.52 5.56
N ASP A 27 4.87 -9.74 6.28
CA ASP A 27 4.61 -9.08 7.55
C ASP A 27 5.51 -9.65 8.67
N ASP A 28 5.85 -10.95 8.60
CA ASP A 28 6.71 -11.62 9.59
C ASP A 28 8.21 -11.33 9.41
N ASN A 29 8.66 -10.99 8.19
CA ASN A 29 10.05 -10.59 7.92
C ASN A 29 10.36 -9.13 8.27
N ALA A 30 9.43 -8.39 8.89
CA ALA A 30 9.64 -7.00 9.29
C ALA A 30 10.65 -6.83 10.45
N GLU A 31 11.06 -7.92 11.11
CA GLU A 31 12.13 -7.90 12.13
C GLU A 31 13.52 -8.10 11.49
N VAL A 32 14.02 -7.09 10.77
CA VAL A 32 15.42 -7.07 10.32
C VAL A 32 16.23 -6.07 11.13
N GLU A 33 17.08 -6.61 12.01
CA GLU A 33 18.23 -5.89 12.56
C GLU A 33 19.25 -5.62 11.46
N HIS A 34 19.22 -4.41 10.89
CA HIS A 34 20.37 -3.79 10.25
C HIS A 34 20.31 -2.27 10.44
N ASP A 35 21.29 -1.76 11.20
CA ASP A 35 21.58 -0.34 11.37
C ASP A 35 22.07 0.24 10.03
N ASP A 36 21.31 1.21 9.49
CA ASP A 36 21.72 2.19 8.47
C ASP A 36 20.74 3.39 8.50
N SER A 37 20.84 4.16 9.58
CA SER A 37 20.48 5.56 9.88
C SER A 37 19.49 6.44 9.07
N VAL A 38 18.88 6.13 7.91
CA VAL A 38 18.00 7.13 7.22
C VAL A 38 16.65 6.64 6.64
N MET A 39 16.32 5.35 6.54
CA MET A 39 14.98 4.94 6.04
C MET A 39 14.35 3.73 6.73
N ARG A 40 14.41 3.66 8.08
CA ARG A 40 13.42 2.88 8.82
C ARG A 40 12.22 3.77 9.14
N THR A 41 11.41 4.04 8.13
CA THR A 41 10.10 4.67 8.34
C THR A 41 9.06 3.57 8.53
N ALA A 42 8.17 3.74 9.50
CA ALA A 42 7.00 2.88 9.65
C ALA A 42 6.27 2.76 8.29
N THR A 43 5.93 1.54 7.90
CA THR A 43 5.20 1.24 6.65
C THR A 43 3.91 0.49 6.96
N PHE A 44 3.04 0.33 5.97
CA PHE A 44 1.77 -0.38 6.12
C PHE A 44 1.98 -1.89 6.03
N LYS A 45 1.28 -2.65 6.87
CA LYS A 45 1.27 -4.12 6.77
C LYS A 45 0.74 -4.55 5.41
N ALA A 46 1.42 -5.48 4.76
CA ALA A 46 1.08 -5.96 3.43
C ALA A 46 -0.33 -6.56 3.43
N LYS A 47 -0.69 -7.32 4.47
CA LYS A 47 -2.04 -7.87 4.63
C LYS A 47 -3.13 -6.79 4.70
N THR A 48 -2.86 -5.68 5.39
CA THR A 48 -3.82 -4.56 5.46
C THR A 48 -4.01 -3.91 4.10
N ILE A 49 -2.94 -3.69 3.34
CA ILE A 49 -3.02 -3.16 1.98
C ILE A 49 -3.78 -4.12 1.06
N GLN A 50 -3.50 -5.42 1.16
CA GLN A 50 -4.17 -6.42 0.35
C GLN A 50 -5.69 -6.44 0.58
N GLU A 51 -6.12 -6.43 1.85
CA GLU A 51 -7.55 -6.38 2.19
C GLU A 51 -8.18 -5.03 1.80
N LEU A 52 -7.47 -3.92 1.97
CA LEU A 52 -7.92 -2.59 1.51
C LEU A 52 -8.19 -2.55 0.01
N MET A 53 -7.33 -3.18 -0.79
CA MET A 53 -7.53 -3.25 -2.23
C MET A 53 -8.70 -4.17 -2.60
N LYS A 54 -8.80 -5.36 -1.99
CA LYS A 54 -9.89 -6.32 -2.21
C LYS A 54 -11.27 -5.70 -1.92
N MET A 55 -11.39 -4.86 -0.90
CA MET A 55 -12.65 -4.17 -0.57
C MET A 55 -13.18 -3.25 -1.69
N ASN A 56 -12.30 -2.76 -2.58
CA ASN A 56 -12.66 -1.78 -3.61
C ASN A 56 -12.72 -2.37 -5.03
N PHE A 57 -12.48 -3.68 -5.18
CA PHE A 57 -12.57 -4.34 -6.48
C PHE A 57 -14.02 -4.64 -6.87
N GLU A 58 -14.35 -4.43 -8.15
CA GLU A 58 -15.68 -4.73 -8.69
C GLU A 58 -15.91 -6.24 -8.90
N ASP A 59 -14.83 -7.02 -9.05
CA ASP A 59 -14.86 -8.47 -9.25
C ASP A 59 -13.96 -9.18 -8.22
N ASP A 60 -14.55 -10.10 -7.45
CA ASP A 60 -13.88 -10.94 -6.43
C ASP A 60 -12.78 -11.85 -7.01
N LYS A 61 -12.70 -11.97 -8.34
CA LYS A 61 -11.64 -12.72 -9.03
C LYS A 61 -10.37 -11.90 -9.24
N ILE A 62 -10.39 -10.58 -9.00
CA ILE A 62 -9.20 -9.74 -9.14
C ILE A 62 -8.19 -10.15 -8.07
N ARG A 63 -6.96 -10.43 -8.52
CA ARG A 63 -5.83 -10.84 -7.67
C ARG A 63 -4.68 -9.86 -7.82
N ILE A 64 -3.94 -9.66 -6.74
CA ILE A 64 -2.77 -8.78 -6.69
C ILE A 64 -1.57 -9.64 -6.28
N SER A 65 -0.50 -9.61 -7.06
CA SER A 65 0.74 -10.30 -6.72
C SER A 65 1.38 -9.71 -5.46
N ALA A 66 2.07 -10.52 -4.67
CA ALA A 66 2.74 -10.08 -3.43
C ALA A 66 3.69 -8.88 -3.63
N ASP A 67 4.42 -8.81 -4.74
CA ASP A 67 5.31 -7.68 -5.03
C ASP A 67 4.56 -6.38 -5.32
N ALA A 68 3.40 -6.46 -5.96
CA ALA A 68 2.53 -5.31 -6.15
C ALA A 68 1.95 -4.82 -4.81
N VAL A 69 1.60 -5.73 -3.90
CA VAL A 69 1.16 -5.37 -2.53
C VAL A 69 2.26 -4.61 -1.79
N LYS A 70 3.53 -5.05 -1.86
CA LYS A 70 4.67 -4.31 -1.28
C LYS A 70 4.81 -2.92 -1.86
N LEU A 71 4.72 -2.80 -3.20
CA LEU A 71 4.89 -1.53 -3.87
C LEU A 71 3.77 -0.54 -3.48
N ILE A 72 2.54 -1.03 -3.35
CA ILE A 72 1.41 -0.23 -2.89
C ILE A 72 1.59 0.17 -1.41
N ALA A 73 2.11 -0.71 -0.55
CA ALA A 73 2.42 -0.35 0.84
C ALA A 73 3.41 0.83 0.90
N GLU A 74 4.46 0.81 0.08
CA GLU A 74 5.41 1.92 -0.03
C GLU A 74 4.78 3.18 -0.64
N LEU A 75 3.91 3.03 -1.65
CA LEU A 75 3.17 4.16 -2.22
C LEU A 75 2.31 4.86 -1.15
N PHE A 76 1.58 4.10 -0.35
CA PHE A 76 0.76 4.63 0.76
C PHE A 76 1.63 5.32 1.82
N ARG A 77 2.81 4.76 2.11
CA ARG A 77 3.77 5.37 3.02
C ARG A 77 4.25 6.73 2.50
N VAL A 78 4.66 6.79 1.24
CA VAL A 78 5.11 8.04 0.60
C VAL A 78 3.98 9.07 0.55
N LEU A 79 2.77 8.66 0.18
CA LEU A 79 1.58 9.54 0.19
C LEU A 79 1.34 10.14 1.59
N THR A 80 1.40 9.30 2.62
CA THR A 80 1.20 9.74 4.01
C THR A 80 2.30 10.70 4.46
N MET A 81 3.56 10.37 4.18
CA MET A 81 4.70 11.22 4.49
C MET A 81 4.63 12.58 3.77
N GLU A 82 4.20 12.58 2.52
CA GLU A 82 4.06 13.81 1.73
C GLU A 82 2.93 14.69 2.27
N ALA A 83 1.80 14.09 2.66
CA ALA A 83 0.70 14.80 3.32
C ALA A 83 1.17 15.46 4.63
N VAL A 84 1.89 14.73 5.48
CA VAL A 84 2.44 15.24 6.74
C VAL A 84 3.46 16.35 6.50
N HIS A 85 4.38 16.16 5.56
CA HIS A 85 5.40 17.15 5.24
C HIS A 85 4.78 18.46 4.74
N ARG A 86 3.85 18.38 3.77
CA ARG A 86 3.17 19.56 3.23
C ARG A 86 2.30 20.26 4.26
N ALA A 87 1.56 19.52 5.09
CA ALA A 87 0.75 20.11 6.16
C ALA A 87 1.63 20.79 7.23
N THR A 88 2.82 20.24 7.49
CA THR A 88 3.82 20.84 8.39
C THR A 88 4.38 22.13 7.81
N GLU A 89 4.76 22.15 6.54
CA GLU A 89 5.20 23.38 5.86
C GLU A 89 4.09 24.43 5.84
N GLN A 90 2.84 24.02 5.61
CA GLN A 90 1.68 24.91 5.64
C GLN A 90 1.47 25.55 7.03
N ALA A 91 1.67 24.80 8.11
CA ALA A 91 1.61 25.31 9.48
C ALA A 91 2.74 26.32 9.75
N LYS A 92 3.97 26.02 9.30
CA LYS A 92 5.12 26.93 9.44
C LYS A 92 4.90 28.26 8.72
N VAL A 93 4.33 28.23 7.52
CA VAL A 93 3.96 29.44 6.76
C VAL A 93 2.94 30.29 7.53
N GLN A 94 2.08 29.67 8.34
CA GLN A 94 1.08 30.34 9.18
C GLN A 94 1.61 30.68 10.58
N CYS A 95 2.90 30.42 10.85
CA CYS A 95 3.55 30.60 12.15
C CYS A 95 2.90 29.78 13.29
N ASP A 96 2.22 28.69 12.94
CA ASP A 96 1.62 27.77 13.91
C ASP A 96 2.64 26.72 14.37
N THR A 97 2.57 26.37 15.65
CA THR A 97 3.46 25.37 16.27
C THR A 97 2.92 23.94 16.20
N VAL A 98 1.64 23.79 15.84
CA VAL A 98 0.94 22.50 15.79
C VAL A 98 0.20 22.39 14.45
N VAL A 99 0.32 21.24 13.80
CA VAL A 99 -0.43 20.96 12.58
C VAL A 99 -1.90 20.69 12.94
N THR A 100 -2.80 21.49 12.40
CA THR A 100 -4.25 21.34 12.51
C THR A 100 -4.84 20.77 11.21
N THR A 101 -6.12 20.39 11.23
CA THR A 101 -6.83 19.91 10.04
C THR A 101 -6.91 20.96 8.93
N GLU A 102 -6.97 22.24 9.28
CA GLU A 102 -7.00 23.35 8.31
C GLU A 102 -5.76 23.39 7.42
N HIS A 103 -4.58 23.04 7.96
CA HIS A 103 -3.35 22.95 7.16
C HIS A 103 -3.42 21.82 6.14
N LEU A 104 -3.99 20.68 6.53
CA LEU A 104 -4.17 19.54 5.64
C LEU A 104 -5.18 19.86 4.53
N GLU A 105 -6.31 20.48 4.87
CA GLU A 105 -7.34 20.89 3.92
C GLU A 105 -6.79 21.85 2.85
N LYS A 106 -5.88 22.75 3.22
CA LYS A 106 -5.24 23.69 2.30
C LYS A 106 -4.31 23.00 1.28
N ILE A 107 -3.61 21.95 1.68
CA ILE A 107 -2.67 21.24 0.77
C ILE A 107 -3.34 20.10 -0.01
N LEU A 108 -4.54 19.68 0.41
CA LEU A 108 -5.25 18.53 -0.17
C LEU A 108 -5.48 18.64 -1.68
N PRO A 109 -5.87 19.80 -2.26
CA PRO A 109 -6.12 19.89 -3.70
C PRO A 109 -4.89 19.52 -4.54
N GLN A 110 -3.70 20.00 -4.16
CA GLN A 110 -2.47 19.67 -4.88
C GLN A 110 -2.00 18.25 -4.56
N LEU A 111 -2.16 17.80 -3.32
CA LEU A 111 -1.80 16.44 -2.93
C LEU A 111 -2.54 15.39 -3.78
N VAL A 112 -3.85 15.58 -4.00
CA VAL A 112 -4.65 14.65 -4.81
C VAL A 112 -4.26 14.71 -6.30
N LEU A 113 -3.84 15.88 -6.81
CA LEU A 113 -3.38 16.01 -8.20
C LEU A 113 -2.04 15.30 -8.46
N ASP A 114 -1.17 15.22 -7.45
CA ASP A 114 0.13 14.56 -7.57
C ASP A 114 0.02 13.02 -7.53
N PHE A 115 -1.09 12.49 -6.99
CA PHE A 115 -1.39 11.06 -6.89
C PHE A 115 -2.73 10.75 -7.61
N PRO A 116 -2.77 10.84 -8.95
CA PRO A 116 -3.98 10.65 -9.74
C PRO A 116 -4.48 9.19 -9.81
#